data_AF-A0A6P6Y030-F1
#
_entry.id   AF-A0A6P6Y030-F1
#
_cell.length_a   1.000
_cell.length_b   1.000
_cell.length_c   1.000
_cell.angle_alpha   90.00
_cell.angle_beta   90.00
_cell.angle_gamma   90.00
#
_symmetry.space_group_name_H-M   'P 1'
#
loop_
_entity.id
_entity.type
_entity.pdbx_description
1 polymer ?
#
loop_
_entity_poly.entity_id
_entity_poly.type
_entity_poly.pdbx_seq_one_letter_code
_entity_poly.pdbx_strand_id
1 'polypeptide(L)'
;MNDLKPEDRFECELEGHELRNYGPNSWMVRPCEWYLQEYKDCKSIRARLHQYFISGTIDNCDNWRDDYHNCYQFRNTKNPAYLNRVIESELLRKQKRMSQSKANDVWEYRTEPPNDWNKPITDE
;
A
#
# COMPACT_ATOMS: atom_id res chain seq x y z
N MET A 1 -29.93 -7.64 4.27
CA MET A 1 -28.94 -6.77 4.93
C MET A 1 -27.76 -7.67 5.21
N ASN A 2 -26.70 -7.59 4.41
CA ASN A 2 -25.60 -8.56 4.43
C ASN A 2 -24.67 -8.22 5.59
N ASP A 3 -24.76 -8.99 6.67
CA ASP A 3 -23.77 -8.99 7.75
C ASP A 3 -22.47 -9.62 7.23
N LEU A 4 -21.66 -8.81 6.55
CA LEU A 4 -20.29 -9.18 6.19
C LEU A 4 -19.51 -9.45 7.46
N LYS A 5 -18.71 -10.53 7.45
CA LYS A 5 -17.85 -10.85 8.58
C LYS A 5 -16.86 -9.71 8.81
N PRO A 6 -16.38 -9.50 10.05
CA PRO A 6 -15.43 -8.42 10.34
C PRO A 6 -14.18 -8.46 9.46
N GLU A 7 -13.73 -9.64 9.04
CA GLU A 7 -12.61 -9.85 8.11
C GLU A 7 -12.87 -9.44 6.65
N ASP A 8 -14.12 -9.15 6.28
CA ASP A 8 -14.52 -8.75 4.92
C ASP A 8 -14.85 -7.25 4.82
N ARG A 9 -14.71 -6.49 5.92
CA ARG A 9 -14.91 -5.03 5.93
C ARG A 9 -13.60 -4.31 5.66
N PHE A 10 -13.43 -3.85 4.42
CA PHE A 10 -12.28 -3.02 4.00
C PHE A 10 -12.46 -1.55 4.40
N GLU A 11 -12.76 -1.32 5.68
CA GLU A 11 -12.97 0.02 6.21
C GLU A 11 -11.66 0.59 6.75
N CYS A 12 -11.38 1.86 6.45
CA CYS A 12 -10.18 2.53 6.95
C CYS A 12 -10.31 2.80 8.45
N GLU A 13 -9.23 2.60 9.20
CA GLU A 13 -9.18 2.86 10.65
C GLU A 13 -9.29 4.32 11.06
N LEU A 14 -9.03 5.20 10.10
CA LEU A 14 -8.96 6.63 10.27
C LEU A 14 -9.91 7.28 9.28
N GLU A 15 -10.83 8.05 9.81
CA GLU A 15 -11.67 8.91 8.99
C GLU A 15 -10.92 10.19 8.60
N GLY A 16 -11.32 10.82 7.49
CA GLY A 16 -10.63 11.99 6.94
C GLY A 16 -10.42 13.15 7.93
N HIS A 17 -11.33 13.30 8.89
CA HIS A 17 -11.24 14.31 9.93
C HIS A 17 -10.23 13.96 11.04
N GLU A 18 -10.04 12.66 11.33
CA GLU A 18 -9.11 12.16 12.35
C GLU A 18 -7.65 12.11 11.87
N LEU A 19 -7.43 12.05 10.55
CA LEU A 19 -6.09 12.01 9.93
C LEU A 19 -5.14 13.09 10.46
N ARG A 20 -5.68 14.28 10.76
CA ARG A 20 -4.93 15.44 11.26
C ARG A 20 -4.27 15.20 12.61
N ASN A 21 -4.83 14.30 13.44
CA ASN A 21 -4.35 14.02 14.79
C ASN A 21 -3.14 13.09 14.81
N TYR A 22 -2.96 12.30 13.75
CA TYR A 22 -1.94 11.25 13.68
C TYR A 22 -0.77 11.58 12.74
N GLY A 23 -0.71 12.82 12.24
CA GLY A 23 0.37 13.33 11.41
C GLY A 23 0.09 13.31 9.89
N PRO A 24 1.00 13.89 9.08
CA PRO A 24 0.74 14.16 7.67
C PRO A 24 0.71 12.93 6.76
N ASN A 25 1.24 11.79 7.22
CA ASN A 25 1.32 10.55 6.44
C ASN A 25 0.28 9.50 6.87
N SER A 26 -0.60 9.83 7.82
CA SER A 26 -1.63 8.92 8.34
C SER A 26 -2.59 8.42 7.26
N TRP A 27 -2.83 9.24 6.23
CA TRP A 27 -3.69 8.91 5.08
C TRP A 27 -3.17 7.75 4.23
N MET A 28 -1.88 7.40 4.35
CA MET A 28 -1.27 6.32 3.59
C MET A 28 -1.68 4.93 4.12
N VAL A 29 -2.19 4.86 5.35
CA VAL A 29 -2.53 3.60 6.01
C VAL A 29 -3.82 3.06 5.41
N ARG A 30 -3.74 1.85 4.85
CA ARG A 30 -4.88 1.10 4.30
C ARG A 30 -5.65 0.35 5.39
N PRO A 31 -6.89 -0.10 5.12
CA PRO A 31 -7.63 -1.03 5.97
C PRO A 31 -6.77 -2.23 6.38
N CYS A 32 -6.92 -2.71 7.61
CA CYS A 32 -6.07 -3.79 8.11
C CYS A 32 -6.23 -5.08 7.29
N GLU A 33 -7.44 -5.35 6.80
CA GLU A 33 -7.83 -6.46 5.95
C GLU A 33 -7.00 -6.49 4.65
N TRP A 34 -6.60 -5.33 4.14
CA TRP A 34 -5.74 -5.22 2.97
C TRP A 34 -4.37 -5.86 3.24
N TYR A 35 -3.74 -5.56 4.39
CA TYR A 35 -2.44 -6.17 4.73
C TYR A 35 -2.54 -7.69 4.90
N LEU A 36 -3.65 -8.18 5.45
CA LEU A 36 -3.90 -9.61 5.56
C LEU A 36 -4.04 -10.26 4.18
N GLN A 37 -4.74 -9.62 3.25
CA GLN A 37 -4.88 -10.11 1.89
C GLN A 37 -3.53 -10.15 1.17
N GLU A 38 -2.74 -9.07 1.25
CA GLU A 38 -1.38 -9.01 0.67
C GLU A 38 -0.48 -10.11 1.25
N TYR A 39 -0.57 -10.38 2.55
CA TYR A 39 0.16 -11.48 3.18
C TYR A 39 -0.26 -12.85 2.64
N LYS A 40 -1.58 -13.10 2.51
CA LYS A 40 -2.12 -14.33 1.93
C LYS A 40 -1.68 -14.50 0.47
N ASP A 41 -1.76 -13.43 -0.32
CA ASP A 41 -1.37 -13.41 -1.71
C ASP A 41 0.12 -13.65 -1.86
N CYS A 42 0.97 -12.99 -1.07
CA CYS A 42 2.42 -13.19 -1.04
C CYS A 42 2.80 -14.65 -0.76
N LYS A 43 2.02 -15.35 0.08
CA LYS A 43 2.23 -16.77 0.40
C LYS A 43 1.54 -17.73 -0.56
N SER A 44 0.67 -17.27 -1.44
CA SER A 44 -0.04 -18.11 -2.38
C SER A 44 0.92 -18.81 -3.35
N ILE A 45 0.63 -20.07 -3.72
CA ILE A 45 1.47 -20.86 -4.64
C ILE A 45 1.69 -20.11 -5.96
N ARG A 46 0.64 -19.46 -6.48
CA ARG A 46 0.70 -18.69 -7.72
C ARG A 46 1.67 -17.51 -7.60
N ALA A 47 1.62 -16.75 -6.51
CA ALA A 47 2.54 -15.63 -6.30
C ALA A 47 3.98 -16.11 -6.07
N ARG A 48 4.18 -17.19 -5.31
CA ARG A 48 5.50 -17.78 -5.08
C ARG A 48 6.16 -18.26 -6.37
N LEU A 49 5.38 -18.91 -7.24
CA LEU A 49 5.84 -19.31 -8.57
C LEU A 49 6.21 -18.09 -9.43
N HIS A 50 5.40 -17.04 -9.38
CA HIS A 50 5.66 -15.80 -10.13
C HIS A 50 6.90 -15.06 -9.62
N GLN A 51 7.08 -14.95 -8.30
CA GLN A 51 8.29 -14.39 -7.68
C GLN A 51 9.52 -15.16 -8.15
N TYR A 52 9.51 -16.48 -8.02
CA TYR A 52 10.61 -17.33 -8.45
C TYR A 52 10.92 -17.17 -9.96
N PHE A 53 9.90 -17.01 -10.80
CA PHE A 53 10.09 -16.78 -12.24
C PHE A 53 10.76 -15.43 -12.56
N ILE A 54 10.45 -14.36 -11.81
CA ILE A 54 11.01 -13.03 -12.06
C ILE A 54 12.37 -12.85 -11.40
N SER A 55 12.49 -13.15 -10.10
CA SER A 55 13.67 -12.84 -9.30
C SER A 55 14.56 -14.06 -9.01
N GLY A 56 14.12 -15.28 -9.34
CA GLY A 56 14.82 -16.52 -8.99
C GLY A 56 14.77 -16.87 -7.49
N THR A 57 14.11 -16.05 -6.68
CA THR A 57 14.06 -16.19 -5.22
C THR A 57 12.65 -16.00 -4.70
N ILE A 58 12.41 -16.49 -3.49
CA ILE A 58 11.14 -16.34 -2.79
C ILE A 58 11.28 -15.21 -1.77
N ASP A 59 10.44 -14.18 -1.89
CA ASP A 59 10.51 -13.01 -1.01
C ASP A 59 10.06 -13.31 0.42
N ASN A 60 10.56 -12.55 1.41
CA ASN A 60 10.03 -12.62 2.76
C ASN A 60 8.69 -11.87 2.86
N CYS A 61 7.61 -12.57 3.22
CA CYS A 61 6.28 -12.00 3.42
C CYS A 61 6.03 -11.48 4.86
N ASP A 62 7.01 -11.60 5.76
CA ASP A 62 6.86 -11.23 7.17
C ASP A 62 6.46 -9.77 7.36
N ASN A 63 6.93 -8.86 6.49
CA ASN A 63 6.56 -7.44 6.54
C ASN A 63 5.04 -7.26 6.52
N TRP A 64 4.34 -7.95 5.60
CA TRP A 64 2.87 -7.86 5.50
C TRP A 64 2.15 -8.40 6.75
N ARG A 65 2.70 -9.46 7.37
CA ARG A 65 2.16 -10.02 8.61
C ARG A 65 2.32 -9.01 9.75
N ASP A 66 3.49 -8.41 9.86
CA ASP A 66 3.81 -7.47 10.94
C ASP A 66 3.00 -6.18 10.77
N ASP A 67 2.79 -5.71 9.55
CA ASP A 67 1.92 -4.56 9.24
C ASP A 67 0.46 -4.85 9.57
N TYR A 68 -0.04 -6.04 9.27
CA TYR A 68 -1.37 -6.48 9.71
C TYR A 68 -1.50 -6.47 11.23
N HIS A 69 -0.52 -7.04 11.95
CA HIS A 69 -0.53 -7.06 13.41
C HIS A 69 -0.47 -5.66 14.01
N ASN A 70 0.41 -4.79 13.51
CA ASN A 70 0.50 -3.41 13.98
C ASN A 70 -0.79 -2.63 13.69
N CYS A 71 -1.37 -2.78 12.50
CA CYS A 71 -2.66 -2.17 12.15
C CYS A 71 -3.78 -2.62 13.10
N TYR A 72 -3.87 -3.93 13.36
CA TYR A 72 -4.88 -4.47 14.27
C TYR A 72 -4.67 -4.03 15.72
N GLN A 73 -3.42 -3.93 16.18
CA GLN A 73 -3.11 -3.38 17.50
C GLN A 73 -3.51 -1.90 17.60
N PHE A 74 -3.32 -1.12 16.53
CA PHE A 74 -3.81 0.25 16.45
C PHE A 74 -5.34 0.31 16.51
N ARG A 75 -6.06 -0.56 15.78
CA ARG A 75 -7.53 -0.64 15.84
C ARG A 75 -8.03 -0.82 17.28
N ASN A 76 -7.38 -1.69 18.05
CA ASN A 76 -7.81 -2.02 19.42
C ASN A 76 -7.37 -1.01 20.48
N THR A 77 -6.15 -0.48 20.36
CA THR A 77 -5.55 0.37 21.41
C THR A 77 -5.57 1.85 21.09
N LYS A 78 -5.77 2.21 19.81
CA LYS A 78 -5.59 3.55 19.23
C LYS A 78 -4.24 4.20 19.59
N ASN A 79 -3.23 3.39 19.87
CA ASN A 79 -1.89 3.86 20.21
C ASN A 79 -1.12 4.29 18.95
N PRO A 80 -0.68 5.56 18.84
CA PRO A 80 -0.03 6.09 17.65
C PRO A 80 1.30 5.39 17.31
N ALA A 81 1.95 4.73 18.26
CA ALA A 81 3.20 4.00 18.01
C ALA A 81 3.02 2.87 16.99
N TYR A 82 1.91 2.14 17.05
CA TYR A 82 1.62 1.07 16.09
C TYR A 82 1.30 1.63 14.70
N LEU A 83 0.56 2.74 14.65
CA LEU A 83 0.25 3.43 13.41
C LEU A 83 1.53 3.92 12.72
N ASN A 84 2.46 4.51 13.48
CA ASN A 84 3.74 4.99 12.96
C ASN A 84 4.57 3.87 12.31
N ARG A 85 4.58 2.66 12.89
CA ARG A 85 5.26 1.50 12.28
C ARG A 85 4.66 1.14 10.92
N VAL A 86 3.33 1.15 10.81
CA VAL A 86 2.65 0.89 9.52
C VAL A 86 2.98 2.00 8.51
N ILE A 87 2.99 3.26 8.93
CA ILE A 87 3.37 4.40 8.08
C ILE A 87 4.81 4.24 7.57
N GLU A 88 5.75 3.88 8.44
CA GLU A 88 7.15 3.62 8.07
C GLU A 88 7.24 2.51 7.01
N SER A 89 6.50 1.41 7.19
CA SER A 89 6.44 0.32 6.20
C SER A 89 5.91 0.79 4.83
N GLU A 90 4.88 1.64 4.80
CA GLU A 90 4.28 2.17 3.58
C GLU A 90 5.23 3.14 2.87
N LEU A 91 5.92 3.97 3.63
CA LEU A 91 6.96 4.87 3.12
C LEU A 91 8.10 4.08 2.47
N LEU A 92 8.58 3.02 3.11
CA LEU A 92 9.60 2.14 2.54
C LEU A 92 9.12 1.48 1.24
N ARG A 93 7.87 1.00 1.20
CA ARG A 93 7.27 0.43 -0.03
C ARG A 93 7.15 1.47 -1.15
N LYS A 94 6.72 2.69 -0.83
CA LYS A 94 6.68 3.80 -1.79
C LYS A 94 8.07 4.13 -2.32
N GLN A 95 9.08 4.21 -1.45
CA GLN A 95 10.45 4.47 -1.85
C GLN A 95 11.01 3.37 -2.75
N LYS A 96 10.76 2.09 -2.44
CA LYS A 96 11.17 0.95 -3.27
C LYS A 96 10.54 1.00 -4.67
N ARG A 97 9.23 1.30 -4.77
CA ARG A 97 8.57 1.46 -6.08
C ARG A 97 9.18 2.63 -6.87
N MET A 98 9.42 3.76 -6.19
CA MET A 98 10.01 4.94 -6.82
C MET A 98 11.44 4.70 -7.28
N SER A 99 12.28 4.02 -6.48
CA SER A 99 13.66 3.75 -6.84
C SER A 99 13.77 2.82 -8.05
N GLN A 100 12.93 1.78 -8.13
CA GLN A 100 12.85 0.89 -9.28
C GLN A 100 12.47 1.64 -10.56
N SER A 101 11.48 2.53 -10.48
CA SER A 101 11.07 3.33 -11.63
C SER A 101 12.14 4.34 -12.05
N LYS A 102 12.91 4.89 -11.11
CA LYS A 102 14.06 5.80 -11.37
C LYS A 102 15.32 5.10 -11.87
N ALA A 103 15.48 3.82 -11.55
CA ALA A 103 16.61 3.02 -12.02
C ALA A 103 16.42 2.53 -13.47
N ASN A 104 15.26 2.80 -14.08
CA ASN A 104 14.99 2.46 -15.47
C ASN A 104 15.82 3.34 -16.41
N ASP A 105 16.51 2.71 -17.36
CA ASP A 105 17.33 3.33 -18.40
C ASP A 105 16.59 3.49 -19.75
N VAL A 106 15.43 2.87 -19.89
CA VAL A 106 14.62 2.90 -21.13
C VAL A 106 13.74 4.16 -21.22
N TRP A 107 13.21 4.65 -20.09
CA TRP A 107 12.25 5.75 -20.05
C TRP A 107 12.72 6.88 -19.15
N GLU A 108 12.74 8.10 -19.69
CA GLU A 108 13.05 9.31 -18.93
C GLU A 108 11.80 9.87 -18.23
N TYR A 109 11.99 10.40 -17.01
CA TYR A 109 10.92 11.09 -16.31
C TYR A 109 10.60 12.42 -16.99
N ARG A 110 9.32 12.65 -17.30
CA ARG A 110 8.86 13.96 -17.77
C ARG A 110 9.01 14.99 -16.66
N THR A 111 9.56 16.15 -17.00
CA THR A 111 9.63 17.33 -16.13
C THR A 111 8.33 18.11 -16.12
N GLU A 112 7.64 18.15 -17.25
CA GLU A 112 6.40 18.87 -17.45
C GLU A 112 5.41 18.06 -18.33
N PRO A 113 4.09 18.25 -18.15
CA PRO A 113 3.13 17.67 -19.06
C PRO A 113 3.33 18.25 -20.47
N PRO A 114 2.92 17.52 -21.53
CA PRO A 114 2.90 18.09 -22.87
C PRO A 114 2.09 19.39 -22.91
N ASN A 115 2.54 20.38 -23.69
CA ASN A 115 1.87 21.69 -23.81
C ASN A 115 0.37 21.57 -24.17
N ASP A 116 0.04 20.53 -24.93
CA ASP A 116 -1.29 20.28 -25.46
C ASP A 116 -2.15 19.37 -24.56
N TRP A 117 -1.68 19.03 -23.37
CA TRP A 117 -2.37 18.10 -22.46
C TRP A 117 -3.80 18.52 -22.10
N ASN A 118 -4.05 19.83 -22.03
CA ASN A 118 -5.35 20.41 -21.69
C ASN A 118 -6.17 20.84 -22.92
N LYS A 119 -5.75 20.49 -24.14
CA LYS A 119 -6.57 20.80 -25.32
C LYS A 119 -7.91 20.05 -25.24
N PRO A 120 -9.03 20.70 -25.61
CA PRO A 120 -10.31 20.00 -25.70
C PRO A 120 -10.17 18.86 -26.72
N ILE A 121 -10.82 17.72 -26.43
CA ILE A 121 -10.95 16.63 -27.40
C ILE A 121 -11.68 17.21 -28.62
N THR A 122 -11.13 17.00 -29.81
CA THR A 122 -11.76 17.41 -31.07
C THR A 122 -12.81 16.37 -31.47
N ASP A 123 -13.99 16.83 -31.89
CA ASP A 123 -15.07 16.00 -32.42
C ASP A 123 -14.80 15.59 -33.88
N GLU A 124 -13.83 14.71 -34.12
CA GLU A 124 -13.71 13.97 -35.40
C GLU A 124 -14.07 12.49 -35.21
#